data_AF-A0A2N6EBL8-F1
#
_entry.id   AF-A0A2N6EBL8-F1
#
_cell.length_a   1.000
_cell.length_b   1.000
_cell.length_c   1.000
_cell.angle_alpha   90.00
_cell.angle_beta   90.00
_cell.angle_gamma   90.00
#
_symmetry.space_group_name_H-M   'P 1'
#
loop_
_entity.id
_entity.type
_entity.pdbx_description
1 polymer ?
#
loop_
_entity_poly.entity_id
_entity_poly.type
_entity_poly.pdbx_seq_one_letter_code
_entity_poly.pdbx_strand_id
1 'polypeptide(L)' 'DSTATSLCMDNNLPIIIFDLTQRGNIQKVVCGERIGTIVKGD' A
#
# COMPACT_ATOMS: atom_id res chain seq x y z
N ASP A 1 12.27 -2.71 -3.28
CA ASP A 1 13.17 -3.69 -2.69
C ASP A 1 12.52 -5.05 -2.84
N SER A 2 13.03 -5.88 -3.75
CA SER A 2 12.35 -7.12 -4.15
C SER A 2 12.16 -8.08 -2.97
N THR A 3 13.12 -8.13 -2.04
CA THR A 3 13.04 -8.97 -0.84
C THR A 3 11.92 -8.54 0.10
N ALA A 4 11.75 -7.23 0.31
CA ALA A 4 10.69 -6.70 1.15
C ALA A 4 9.30 -6.93 0.52
N THR A 5 9.18 -6.77 -0.80
CA THR A 5 7.92 -7.04 -1.51
C THR A 5 7.55 -8.51 -1.44
N SER A 6 8.51 -9.42 -1.65
CA SER A 6 8.30 -10.87 -1.51
C SER A 6 7.91 -11.25 -0.09
N LEU A 7 8.60 -10.73 0.94
CA LEU A 7 8.26 -11.01 2.33
C LEU A 7 6.84 -10.56 2.69
N CYS A 8 6.40 -9.40 2.21
CA CYS A 8 5.05 -8.92 2.45
C CYS A 8 3.99 -9.73 1.68
N MET A 9 4.31 -10.20 0.47
CA MET A 9 3.44 -11.11 -0.29
C MET A 9 3.29 -12.45 0.44
N ASP A 10 4.40 -13.06 0.89
CA ASP A 10 4.42 -14.36 1.57
C ASP A 10 3.67 -14.34 2.92
N ASN A 11 3.64 -13.18 3.59
CA ASN A 11 2.96 -13.00 4.88
C ASN A 11 1.54 -12.41 4.74
N ASN A 12 1.02 -12.31 3.52
CA ASN A 12 -0.27 -11.68 3.20
C ASN A 12 -0.43 -10.28 3.82
N LEU A 13 0.66 -9.53 3.92
CA LEU A 13 0.65 -8.16 4.42
C LEU A 13 0.22 -7.23 3.29
N PRO A 14 -0.93 -6.56 3.39
CA PRO A 14 -1.38 -5.63 2.37
C PRO A 14 -0.48 -4.40 2.35
N ILE A 15 0.13 -4.10 1.20
CA ILE A 15 0.95 -2.91 0.99
C ILE A 15 0.15 -1.91 0.17
N ILE A 16 0.04 -0.68 0.67
CA ILE A 16 -0.61 0.43 -0.05
C ILE A 16 0.46 1.42 -0.47
N ILE A 17 0.65 1.56 -1.78
CA ILE A 17 1.62 2.49 -2.39
C ILE A 17 0.85 3.70 -2.86
N PHE A 18 1.13 4.88 -2.30
CA PHE A 18 0.46 6.12 -2.64
C PHE A 18 1.44 7.31 -2.55
N ASP A 19 1.06 8.42 -3.17
CA ASP A 19 1.84 9.66 -3.14
C ASP A 19 1.61 10.41 -1.82
N LEU A 20 2.69 10.60 -1.05
CA LEU A 20 2.70 11.33 0.22
C LEU A 20 2.71 12.86 0.05
N THR A 21 3.14 13.36 -1.11
CA THR A 21 3.27 14.80 -1.39
C THR A 21 1.91 15.44 -1.67
N GLN A 22 0.92 14.64 -2.08
CA GLN A 22 -0.42 15.11 -2.34
C GLN A 22 -1.19 15.26 -1.03
N ARG A 23 -1.58 16.50 -0.73
CA ARG A 23 -2.31 16.84 0.49
C ARG A 23 -3.63 16.06 0.57
N GLY A 24 -3.84 15.36 1.69
CA GLY A 24 -5.04 14.58 1.96
C GLY A 24 -4.92 13.08 1.63
N ASN A 25 -3.87 12.63 0.93
CA ASN A 25 -3.73 11.21 0.60
C ASN A 25 -3.56 10.32 1.83
N ILE A 26 -2.85 10.77 2.87
CA ILE A 26 -2.73 9.98 4.12
C ILE A 26 -4.11 9.72 4.73
N GLN A 27 -4.98 10.74 4.80
CA GLN A 27 -6.34 10.59 5.33
C GLN A 27 -7.16 9.63 4.46
N LYS A 28 -7.11 9.79 3.14
CA LYS A 28 -7.81 8.93 2.18
C LYS A 28 -7.39 7.46 2.32
N VAL A 29 -6.09 7.18 2.46
CA VAL A 29 -5.58 5.81 2.68
C VAL A 29 -6.11 5.24 3.99
N VAL A 30 -6.06 5.99 5.08
CA VAL A 30 -6.55 5.54 6.40
C VAL A 30 -8.07 5.32 6.39
N CYS A 31 -8.82 6.13 5.63
CA CYS A 31 -10.26 5.94 5.43
C CYS A 31 -10.60 4.78 4.47
N GLY A 32 -9.62 4.11 3.87
CA GLY A 32 -9.83 3.00 2.94
C GLY A 32 -10.26 3.42 1.55
N GLU A 33 -10.06 4.68 1.16
CA GLU A 33 -10.26 5.09 -0.23
C GLU A 33 -9.29 4.36 -1.17
N ARG A 34 -9.76 4.01 -2.36
CA ARG A 34 -8.91 3.45 -3.42
C ARG A 34 -8.07 4.55 -4.05
N ILE A 35 -6.97 4.89 -3.40
CA ILE A 35 -5.92 5.75 -3.95
C ILE A 35 -4.61 4.98 -4.07
N GLY A 36 -3.88 5.24 -5.14
CA GLY A 36 -2.62 4.54 -5.43
C GLY A 36 -2.82 3.07 -5.82
N THR A 37 -1.84 2.24 -5.46
CA THR A 37 -1.77 0.82 -5.82
C THR A 37 -1.79 -0.03 -4.55
N ILE A 38 -2.72 -0.98 -4.48
CA ILE A 38 -2.80 -1.95 -3.38
C ILE A 38 -2.19 -3.25 -3.87
N VAL A 39 -1.11 -3.67 -3.22
CA VAL A 39 -0.48 -4.97 -3.42
C VAL A 39 -0.99 -5.91 -2.34
N LYS A 40 -1.55 -7.04 -2.75
CA LYS A 40 -2.01 -8.12 -1.87
C LYS A 40 -1.33 -9.40 -2.34
N GLY A 41 -0.91 -10.24 -1.41
CA GLY A 41 -0.57 -11.64 -1.73
C GLY A 41 -1.85 -12.39 -2.11
N ASP A 42 -1.79 -13.23 -3.13
CA ASP A 42 -2.87 -14.13 -3.54
C ASP A 42 -3.03 -15.30 -2.56
#